data_AF-A0A498N384-F1
#
_entry.id   AF-A0A498N384-F1
#
_cell.length_a   1.000
_cell.length_b   1.000
_cell.length_c   1.000
_cell.angle_alpha   90.00
_cell.angle_beta   90.00
_cell.angle_gamma   90.00
#
_symmetry.space_group_name_H-M   'P 1'
#
loop_
_entity.id
_entity.type
_entity.pdbx_description
1 polymer ?
#
loop_
_entity_poly.entity_id
_entity_poly.type
_entity_poly.pdbx_seq_one_letter_code
_entity_poly.pdbx_strand_id
1 'polypeptide(L)'
;MRHAAQCVGRAIRGKTDYGLMIFADKRYARADKRGKLPRWIQEHLTDGSLNLTTDETVQLAKHFLRQMAQPFRREDQLGLSLLTLEQLQSEDMLKKIAQIAQQA
;
A
#
# COMPACT_ATOMS: atom_id res chain seq x y z
N MET A 1 13.99 0.98 12.93
CA MET A 1 12.93 0.52 12.03
C MET A 1 13.43 0.16 10.63
N ARG A 2 14.65 0.58 10.23
CA ARG A 2 15.22 0.28 8.91
C ARG A 2 15.21 -1.20 8.53
N HIS A 3 15.64 -2.09 9.43
CA HIS A 3 15.69 -3.54 9.13
C HIS A 3 14.29 -4.14 8.96
N ALA A 4 13.34 -3.79 9.85
CA ALA A 4 11.96 -4.25 9.75
C ALA A 4 11.31 -3.80 8.44
N ALA A 5 11.45 -2.52 8.08
CA ALA A 5 10.95 -1.99 6.82
C ALA A 5 11.58 -2.67 5.59
N GLN A 6 12.87 -2.98 5.65
CA GLN A 6 13.57 -3.66 4.56
C GLN A 6 13.07 -5.09 4.35
N CYS A 7 12.80 -5.84 5.43
CA CYS A 7 12.24 -7.19 5.30
C CYS A 7 10.82 -7.14 4.73
N VAL A 8 9.99 -6.24 5.26
CA VAL A 8 8.58 -6.08 4.88
C VAL A 8 8.44 -5.65 3.41
N GLY A 9 9.31 -4.76 2.93
CA GLY A 9 9.30 -4.29 1.54
C GLY A 9 9.65 -5.35 0.48
N ARG A 10 10.05 -6.57 0.87
CA ARG A 10 10.32 -7.67 -0.08
C ARG A 10 9.07 -8.44 -0.51
N ALA A 11 7.94 -8.23 0.16
CA ALA A 11 6.70 -8.98 -0.08
C ALA A 11 5.99 -8.60 -1.39
N ILE A 12 6.25 -7.42 -1.95
CA ILE A 12 5.59 -6.90 -3.16
C ILE A 12 6.65 -6.65 -4.23
N ARG A 13 6.42 -7.11 -5.47
CA ARG A 13 7.35 -6.89 -6.60
C ARG A 13 6.74 -6.03 -7.71
N GLY A 14 5.43 -6.11 -7.92
CA GLY A 14 4.70 -5.33 -8.93
C GLY A 14 3.31 -4.88 -8.46
N LYS A 15 2.60 -4.15 -9.33
CA LYS A 15 1.25 -3.64 -9.06
C LYS A 15 0.16 -4.72 -9.06
N THR A 16 0.47 -5.88 -9.63
CA THR A 16 -0.40 -7.06 -9.62
C THR A 16 -0.20 -7.94 -8.39
N ASP A 17 0.86 -7.70 -7.63
CA ASP A 17 1.14 -8.47 -6.41
C ASP A 17 0.41 -7.83 -5.22
N TYR A 18 -0.15 -8.67 -4.36
CA TYR A 18 -0.65 -8.26 -3.06
C TYR A 18 0.06 -9.06 -1.98
N GLY A 19 0.26 -8.44 -0.82
CA GLY A 19 0.95 -9.05 0.31
C GLY A 19 0.37 -8.56 1.63
N LEU A 20 0.25 -9.48 2.58
CA LEU A 20 -0.15 -9.15 3.95
C LEU A 20 1.11 -8.93 4.80
N MET A 21 1.21 -7.76 5.43
CA MET A 21 2.36 -7.36 6.23
C MET A 21 1.89 -7.06 7.67
N ILE A 22 2.26 -7.92 8.63
CA ILE A 22 1.80 -7.83 10.02
C ILE A 22 2.96 -7.45 10.95
N PHE A 23 2.77 -6.39 11.74
CA PHE A 23 3.71 -5.97 12.77
C PHE A 23 3.24 -6.47 14.15
N ALA A 24 3.70 -7.65 14.57
CA ALA A 24 3.24 -8.34 15.76
C ALA A 24 3.87 -7.84 17.08
N ASP A 25 3.93 -6.52 17.30
CA ASP A 25 4.38 -5.94 18.57
C ASP A 25 3.75 -4.55 18.79
N LYS A 26 3.22 -4.31 20.00
CA LYS A 26 2.56 -3.05 20.39
C LYS A 26 3.42 -1.80 20.17
N ARG A 27 4.75 -1.93 20.18
CA ARG A 27 5.68 -0.81 19.95
C ARG A 27 5.56 -0.23 18.54
N TYR A 28 5.13 -1.00 17.54
CA TYR A 28 4.97 -0.50 16.18
C TYR A 28 3.81 0.50 16.03
N ALA A 29 2.83 0.48 16.95
CA ALA A 29 1.74 1.45 16.96
C ALA A 29 2.16 2.83 17.52
N ARG A 30 3.32 2.94 18.18
CA ARG A 30 3.81 4.22 18.71
C ARG A 30 4.24 5.13 17.57
N ALA A 31 3.90 6.41 17.65
CA ALA A 31 4.19 7.39 16.60
C ALA A 31 5.69 7.48 16.24
N ASP A 32 6.59 7.33 17.22
CA ASP A 32 8.05 7.38 17.03
C ASP A 32 8.60 6.18 16.24
N LYS A 33 7.88 5.05 16.22
CA LYS A 33 8.22 3.87 15.41
C LYS A 33 7.48 3.88 14.08
N ARG A 34 6.17 4.12 14.11
CA ARG A 34 5.31 4.20 12.91
C ARG A 34 5.81 5.25 11.93
N GLY A 35 6.17 6.45 12.42
CA GLY A 35 6.70 7.53 11.59
C GLY A 35 8.05 7.22 10.93
N LYS A 36 8.76 6.18 11.37
CA LYS A 36 10.03 5.72 10.78
C LYS A 36 9.83 4.65 9.70
N LEU A 37 8.60 4.21 9.43
CA LEU A 37 8.31 3.34 8.29
C LEU A 37 8.37 4.17 6.99
N PRO A 38 8.65 3.55 5.84
CA PRO A 38 8.50 4.23 4.56
C PRO A 38 7.08 4.76 4.37
N ARG A 39 6.96 5.94 3.75
CA ARG A 39 5.69 6.64 3.57
C ARG A 39 4.60 5.80 2.91
N TRP A 40 4.95 5.04 1.86
CA TRP A 40 4.01 4.17 1.16
C TRP A 40 3.37 3.09 2.05
N ILE A 41 4.05 2.67 3.12
CA ILE A 41 3.47 1.76 4.13
C ILE A 41 2.57 2.55 5.09
N GLN A 42 3.01 3.74 5.52
CA GLN A 42 2.26 4.58 6.45
C GLN A 42 0.90 5.00 5.89
N GLU A 43 0.82 5.32 4.61
CA GLU A 43 -0.42 5.72 3.91
C GLU A 43 -1.50 4.63 3.95
N HIS A 44 -1.10 3.36 4.02
CA HIS A 44 -2.01 2.22 4.04
C HIS A 44 -2.23 1.65 5.46
N LEU A 45 -1.52 2.19 6.46
CA LEU A 45 -1.67 1.80 7.86
C LEU A 45 -2.73 2.70 8.54
N THR A 46 -4.00 2.40 8.25
CA THR A 46 -5.15 3.15 8.78
C THR A 46 -5.28 3.01 10.28
N ASP A 47 -5.92 3.96 10.96
CA ASP A 47 -6.10 3.91 12.41
C ASP A 47 -6.93 2.69 12.86
N GLY A 48 -7.83 2.19 12.02
CA GLY A 48 -8.58 0.95 12.24
C GLY A 48 -7.75 -0.33 12.10
N SER A 49 -6.52 -0.26 11.58
CA SER A 49 -5.58 -1.38 11.47
C SER A 49 -4.52 -1.43 12.58
N LEU A 50 -4.61 -0.51 13.56
CA LEU A 50 -3.65 -0.39 14.66
C LEU A 50 -4.16 -1.10 15.92
N ASN A 51 -3.22 -1.63 16.70
CA ASN A 51 -3.51 -2.27 18.00
C ASN A 51 -4.59 -3.36 17.93
N LEU A 52 -4.68 -4.06 16.81
CA LEU A 52 -5.61 -5.16 16.62
C LEU A 52 -5.25 -6.34 17.52
N THR A 53 -6.28 -7.02 17.98
CA THR A 53 -6.18 -8.37 18.55
C THR A 53 -5.87 -9.39 17.46
N THR A 54 -5.46 -10.59 17.86
CA THR A 54 -5.20 -11.69 16.93
C THR A 54 -6.44 -12.04 16.10
N ASP A 55 -7.62 -12.07 16.72
CA ASP A 55 -8.86 -12.43 16.04
C ASP A 55 -9.29 -11.38 15.02
N GLU A 56 -9.22 -10.09 15.38
CA GLU A 56 -9.48 -8.98 14.45
C GLU A 56 -8.49 -9.01 13.27
N THR A 57 -7.21 -9.27 13.56
CA THR A 57 -6.17 -9.40 12.52
C THR A 57 -6.50 -10.53 11.56
N VAL A 58 -6.94 -11.69 12.06
CA VAL A 58 -7.34 -12.83 11.23
C VAL A 58 -8.58 -12.52 10.39
N GLN A 59 -9.56 -11.80 10.94
CA GLN A 59 -10.76 -11.39 10.18
C GLN A 59 -10.40 -10.42 9.05
N LEU A 60 -9.58 -9.41 9.35
CA LEU A 60 -9.12 -8.44 8.36
C LEU A 60 -8.30 -9.11 7.27
N ALA A 61 -7.40 -10.04 7.63
CA ALA A 61 -6.62 -10.84 6.69
C ALA A 61 -7.51 -11.67 5.76
N LYS A 62 -8.53 -12.35 6.29
CA LYS A 62 -9.49 -13.12 5.48
C LYS A 62 -10.25 -12.24 4.51
N HIS A 63 -10.68 -11.07 4.95
CA HIS A 63 -11.38 -10.11 4.10
C HIS A 63 -10.48 -9.61 2.96
N PHE A 64 -9.27 -9.16 3.31
CA PHE A 64 -8.26 -8.68 2.37
C PHE A 64 -7.94 -9.73 1.30
N LEU A 65 -7.62 -10.96 1.70
CA LEU A 65 -7.25 -12.03 0.77
C LEU A 65 -8.40 -12.38 -0.19
N ARG A 66 -9.66 -12.38 0.26
CA ARG A 66 -10.81 -12.65 -0.61
C ARG A 66 -11.04 -11.55 -1.64
N GLN A 67 -10.88 -10.29 -1.24
CA GLN A 67 -11.03 -9.15 -2.16
C GLN A 67 -9.89 -9.07 -3.16
N MET A 68 -8.66 -9.29 -2.72
CA MET A 68 -7.47 -9.18 -3.59
C MET A 68 -7.27 -10.40 -4.51
N ALA A 69 -7.88 -11.55 -4.18
CA ALA A 69 -7.83 -12.74 -5.04
C ALA A 69 -8.80 -12.70 -6.24
N GLN A 70 -9.61 -11.64 -6.37
CA GLN A 70 -10.48 -11.48 -7.54
C GLN A 70 -9.65 -11.22 -8.81
N PRO A 71 -10.15 -11.57 -10.01
CA PRO A 71 -9.45 -11.30 -11.25
C PRO A 71 -9.16 -9.80 -11.40
N PHE A 72 -7.87 -9.45 -11.46
CA PHE A 72 -7.41 -8.07 -11.64
C PHE A 72 -6.79 -7.94 -13.04
N ARG A 73 -7.54 -7.36 -13.98
CA ARG A 73 -7.13 -7.26 -15.38
C ARG A 73 -6.28 -6.02 -15.60
N ARG A 74 -5.61 -5.99 -16.75
CA ARG A 74 -4.81 -4.83 -17.17
C ARG A 74 -5.69 -3.60 -17.40
N GLU A 75 -6.92 -3.80 -17.86
CA GLU A 75 -7.90 -2.74 -18.09
C GLU A 75 -8.22 -1.96 -16.82
N ASP A 76 -8.29 -2.65 -15.68
CA ASP A 76 -8.53 -2.06 -14.36
C ASP A 76 -7.37 -1.16 -13.88
N GLN A 77 -6.19 -1.31 -14.48
CA GLN A 77 -4.99 -0.52 -14.14
C GLN A 77 -4.85 0.75 -14.99
N LEU A 78 -5.49 0.79 -16.16
CA LEU A 78 -5.35 1.88 -17.13
C LEU A 78 -5.88 3.20 -16.56
N GLY A 79 -5.08 4.26 -16.67
CA GLY A 79 -5.41 5.60 -16.18
C GLY A 79 -5.16 5.81 -14.67
N LEU A 80 -4.82 4.77 -13.92
CA LEU A 80 -4.45 4.86 -12.50
C LEU A 80 -2.98 4.51 -12.27
N SER A 81 -2.62 3.26 -12.56
CA SER A 81 -1.27 2.71 -12.30
C SER A 81 -0.51 2.37 -13.57
N LEU A 82 -1.20 2.21 -14.69
CA LEU A 82 -0.65 2.04 -16.03
C LEU A 82 -1.16 3.16 -16.93
N LEU A 83 -0.27 3.77 -17.72
CA LEU A 83 -0.61 4.87 -18.62
C LEU A 83 -0.39 4.47 -20.07
N THR A 84 -1.32 4.86 -20.94
CA THR A 84 -1.13 4.79 -22.39
C THR A 84 -0.43 6.04 -22.92
N LEU A 85 0.07 5.97 -24.15
CA LEU A 85 0.71 7.11 -24.81
C LEU A 85 -0.24 8.32 -24.93
N GLU A 86 -1.50 8.08 -25.29
CA GLU A 86 -2.52 9.12 -25.39
C GLU A 86 -2.80 9.78 -24.03
N GLN A 87 -2.86 8.98 -22.95
CA GLN A 87 -3.06 9.49 -21.59
C GLN A 87 -1.88 10.37 -21.14
N LEU A 88 -0.65 10.02 -21.51
CA LEU A 88 0.54 10.82 -21.20
C LEU A 88 0.57 12.19 -21.90
N GLN A 89 -0.05 12.28 -23.08
CA GLN A 89 -0.12 13.53 -23.84
C GLN A 89 -1.19 14.50 -23.31
N SER A 90 -2.09 14.03 -22.44
CA SER A 90 -3.13 14.88 -21.85
C SER A 90 -2.55 15.81 -20.77
N GLU A 91 -2.86 17.10 -20.86
CA GLU A 91 -2.39 18.11 -19.88
C GLU A 91 -2.87 17.82 -18.45
N ASP A 92 -4.07 17.26 -18.31
CA ASP A 92 -4.66 16.94 -17.02
C ASP A 92 -3.91 15.80 -16.30
N MET A 93 -3.43 14.79 -17.05
CA MET A 93 -2.61 13.73 -16.47
C MET A 93 -1.22 14.24 -16.09
N LEU A 94 -0.63 15.15 -16.89
CA LEU A 94 0.64 15.79 -16.53
C LEU A 94 0.52 16.60 -15.23
N LYS A 95 -0.58 17.35 -15.04
CA LYS A 95 -0.86 18.05 -13.78
C LYS A 95 -0.99 17.07 -12.60
N LYS A 96 -1.70 15.95 -12.77
CA LYS A 96 -1.83 14.91 -11.74
C LYS A 96 -0.48 14.29 -11.37
N ILE A 97 0.36 13.97 -12.35
CA ILE A 97 1.70 13.40 -12.12
C ILE A 97 2.57 14.39 -11.33
N ALA A 98 2.54 15.68 -11.69
CA ALA A 98 3.28 16.71 -10.98
C ALA A 98 2.83 16.84 -9.51
N GLN A 99 1.52 16.77 -9.25
CA GLN A 99 0.98 16.77 -7.89
C GLN A 99 1.43 15.55 -7.08
N ILE A 100 1.40 14.34 -7.67
CA ILE A 100 1.84 13.12 -6.99
C ILE A 100 3.33 13.18 -6.66
N ALA A 101 4.16 13.70 -7.57
CA ALA A 101 5.61 13.84 -7.35
C ALA A 101 5.95 14.84 -6.23
N GLN A 102 5.22 15.96 -6.14
CA GLN A 102 5.36 16.92 -5.05
C GLN A 102 4.86 16.36 -3.71
N GLN A 103 3.87 15.46 -3.78
CA GLN A 103 3.37 14.75 -2.63
C GLN A 103 4.21 13.53 -2.27
N ALA A 104 5.23 13.09 -2.99
CA ALA A 104 6.02 11.90 -2.65
C ALA A 104 7.17 12.24 -1.69
#